data_AF-A0A0S8GJQ4-F1
#
_entry.id   AF-A0A0S8GJQ4-F1
#
_cell.length_a   1.000
_cell.length_b   1.000
_cell.length_c   1.000
_cell.angle_alpha   90.00
_cell.angle_beta   90.00
_cell.angle_gamma   90.00
#
_symmetry.space_group_name_H-M   'P 1'
#
loop_
_entity.id
_entity.type
_entity.pdbx_description
1 polymer ?
#
loop_
_entity_poly.entity_id
_entity_poly.type
_entity_poly.pdbx_seq_one_letter_code
_entity_poly.pdbx_strand_id
1 'polypeptide(L)'
;MRIKGKILTVLLISCSAGAGSFYVTRSLEEESNLQDQSMQQWLDLSEQQNQAVQKTTPNFNATVTGLSMNYQNERQKLVRLMSAPDSTDQQISDQVENVIQANGSLFRCVVGYVLSVRRYLTPRQHRRLMQLCNDVISGRVNRQFFRRQNISPRAPGRGPGLGPGPGPGMERRPGFDSPPAAAENISAGQGTGRGQRAGRGQRRGQDQGMGLGQRRGQGQGRGAGLGRGQIPENNIPGINLPAEQRNRIRSRIRGNFARRIGFETQQLEKINQLDPEFDQQSFLMSRQLQKYYQQLAMLLENPDTPDEDVWQHLEKLFQLRNQLDRLIARYVLLIRPHLTPQQLNTLLSLSNW
;
A
#
# COMPACT_ATOMS: atom_id res chain seq x y z
N MET A 1 -17.40 -10.51 -10.87
CA MET A 1 -16.01 -10.09 -10.48
C MET A 1 -16.07 -9.02 -9.40
N ARG A 2 -15.51 -9.29 -8.22
CA ARG A 2 -15.37 -8.32 -7.11
C ARG A 2 -14.17 -7.42 -7.40
N ILE A 3 -14.40 -6.23 -7.96
CA ILE A 3 -13.40 -5.16 -8.01
C ILE A 3 -13.20 -4.71 -6.56
N LYS A 4 -12.14 -5.25 -5.94
CA LYS A 4 -11.80 -5.04 -4.54
C LYS A 4 -11.57 -3.54 -4.30
N GLY A 5 -12.40 -2.93 -3.46
CA GLY A 5 -12.27 -1.58 -2.90
C GLY A 5 -11.06 -1.37 -1.99
N LYS A 6 -9.94 -2.02 -2.32
CA LYS A 6 -8.63 -1.80 -1.72
C LYS A 6 -7.93 -0.59 -2.33
N ILE A 7 -8.46 -0.02 -3.41
CA ILE A 7 -7.81 1.05 -4.17
C ILE A 7 -7.83 2.37 -3.41
N LEU A 8 -8.89 2.69 -2.64
CA LEU A 8 -8.95 3.99 -1.96
C LEU A 8 -8.11 4.06 -0.67
N THR A 9 -8.06 2.97 0.10
CA THR A 9 -7.22 2.92 1.31
C THR A 9 -5.74 2.72 0.97
N VAL A 10 -5.43 2.19 -0.22
CA VAL A 10 -4.05 2.11 -0.73
C VAL A 10 -3.63 3.44 -1.39
N LEU A 11 -4.53 4.16 -2.07
CA LEU A 11 -4.18 5.45 -2.68
C LEU A 11 -3.83 6.55 -1.66
N LEU A 12 -4.44 6.48 -0.47
CA LEU A 12 -4.35 7.56 0.51
C LEU A 12 -3.03 7.66 1.26
N ILE A 13 -2.22 6.59 1.24
CA ILE A 13 -0.94 6.57 1.95
C ILE A 13 0.18 5.91 1.10
N SER A 14 -0.14 5.03 0.14
CA SER A 14 0.88 4.17 -0.49
C SER A 14 1.72 4.79 -1.61
N CYS A 15 1.57 6.07 -1.97
CA CYS A 15 2.42 6.67 -3.02
C CYS A 15 3.56 7.52 -2.41
N SER A 16 3.31 8.27 -1.33
CA SER A 16 4.37 8.92 -0.54
C SER A 16 5.14 7.90 0.32
N ALA A 17 4.46 6.90 0.88
CA ALA A 17 5.12 5.72 1.43
C ALA A 17 5.65 4.77 0.35
N GLY A 18 5.22 4.88 -0.92
CA GLY A 18 5.65 3.97 -1.98
C GLY A 18 7.11 4.15 -2.36
N ALA A 19 7.51 5.36 -2.75
CA ALA A 19 8.91 5.65 -3.08
C ALA A 19 9.75 5.86 -1.81
N GLY A 20 9.21 6.63 -0.86
CA GLY A 20 9.85 6.93 0.41
C GLY A 20 10.01 5.69 1.28
N SER A 21 8.95 4.91 1.53
CA SER A 21 9.08 3.65 2.26
C SER A 21 9.69 2.52 1.44
N PHE A 22 9.69 2.51 0.09
CA PHE A 22 10.54 1.54 -0.61
C PHE A 22 12.02 1.82 -0.35
N TYR A 23 12.45 3.09 -0.41
CA TYR A 23 13.83 3.45 -0.09
C TYR A 23 14.11 3.25 1.40
N VAL A 24 13.25 3.74 2.27
CA VAL A 24 13.44 3.74 3.72
C VAL A 24 13.23 2.37 4.34
N THR A 25 12.23 1.59 3.91
CA THR A 25 12.04 0.22 4.41
C THR A 25 13.17 -0.68 3.90
N ARG A 26 13.69 -0.48 2.68
CA ARG A 26 14.95 -1.14 2.31
C ARG A 26 16.15 -0.66 3.11
N SER A 27 16.28 0.65 3.33
CA SER A 27 17.44 1.22 4.04
C SER A 27 17.40 0.99 5.56
N LEU A 28 16.23 0.69 6.13
CA LEU A 28 16.03 0.42 7.57
C LEU A 28 15.87 -1.07 7.89
N GLU A 29 15.35 -1.91 6.98
CA GLU A 29 15.42 -3.39 7.14
C GLU A 29 16.84 -3.93 6.90
N GLU A 30 17.76 -3.06 6.44
CA GLU A 30 19.19 -3.31 6.21
C GLU A 30 20.00 -3.68 7.48
N GLU A 31 19.43 -3.63 8.68
CA GLU A 31 20.08 -4.21 9.88
C GLU A 31 19.99 -5.75 9.97
N SER A 32 19.24 -6.42 9.08
CA SER A 32 19.05 -7.88 9.15
C SER A 32 19.29 -8.62 7.82
N ASN A 33 20.58 -8.79 7.47
CA ASN A 33 21.11 -9.87 6.61
C ASN A 33 20.66 -9.98 5.13
N LEU A 34 19.74 -9.16 4.62
CA LEU A 34 19.43 -9.10 3.18
C LEU A 34 20.15 -7.93 2.51
N GLN A 35 21.48 -7.98 2.60
CA GLN A 35 22.40 -7.08 1.93
C GLN A 35 22.21 -7.09 0.40
N ASP A 36 22.31 -5.88 -0.16
CA ASP A 36 22.88 -5.60 -1.48
C ASP A 36 22.06 -6.01 -2.70
N GLN A 37 20.98 -5.27 -2.95
CA GLN A 37 20.84 -4.69 -4.29
C GLN A 37 20.57 -3.21 -4.14
N SER A 38 21.62 -2.43 -3.90
CA SER A 38 21.58 -0.98 -3.98
C SER A 38 21.00 -0.56 -5.35
N MET A 39 20.43 0.64 -5.45
CA MET A 39 19.92 1.15 -6.74
C MET A 39 20.98 1.00 -7.86
N GLN A 40 22.26 1.12 -7.49
CA GLN A 40 23.41 0.97 -8.38
C GLN A 40 23.49 -0.44 -8.97
N GLN A 41 23.35 -1.48 -8.15
CA GLN A 41 23.34 -2.87 -8.60
C GLN A 41 22.06 -3.20 -9.37
N TRP A 42 20.91 -2.66 -8.96
CA TRP A 42 19.67 -2.88 -9.70
C TRP A 42 19.69 -2.20 -11.08
N LEU A 43 20.37 -1.06 -11.24
CA LEU A 43 20.55 -0.39 -12.53
C LEU A 43 21.76 -0.92 -13.31
N ASP A 44 22.54 -1.87 -12.77
CA ASP A 44 23.79 -2.33 -13.38
C ASP A 44 24.71 -1.14 -13.73
N LEU A 45 24.89 -0.17 -12.82
CA LEU A 45 25.73 1.00 -13.05
C LEU A 45 27.21 0.60 -13.16
N SER A 46 27.92 1.19 -14.13
CA SER A 46 29.38 1.08 -14.18
C SER A 46 30.03 1.80 -13.00
N GLU A 47 31.25 1.43 -12.66
CA GLU A 47 32.01 2.10 -11.60
C GLU A 47 32.16 3.61 -11.87
N GLN A 48 32.40 3.99 -13.13
CA GLN A 48 32.48 5.40 -13.55
C GLN A 48 31.15 6.14 -13.36
N GLN A 49 30.02 5.54 -13.75
CA GLN A 49 28.70 6.12 -13.53
C GLN A 49 28.43 6.28 -12.03
N ASN A 50 28.79 5.28 -11.23
CA ASN A 50 28.60 5.30 -9.79
C ASN A 50 29.41 6.43 -9.13
N GLN A 51 30.68 6.57 -9.49
CA GLN A 51 31.53 7.67 -9.02
C GLN A 51 30.96 9.05 -9.43
N ALA A 52 30.42 9.18 -10.64
CA ALA A 52 29.80 10.43 -11.10
C ALA A 52 28.53 10.79 -10.31
N VAL A 53 27.66 9.80 -10.03
CA VAL A 53 26.47 9.97 -9.19
C VAL A 53 26.85 10.37 -7.76
N GLN A 54 27.82 9.67 -7.17
CA GLN A 54 28.29 9.94 -5.80
C GLN A 54 28.91 11.34 -5.68
N LYS A 55 29.70 11.78 -6.66
CA LYS A 55 30.27 13.14 -6.70
C LYS A 55 29.19 14.23 -6.73
N THR A 56 28.08 13.96 -7.41
CA THR A 56 26.97 14.92 -7.52
C THR A 56 26.16 15.01 -6.22
N THR A 57 26.09 13.91 -5.46
CA THR A 57 25.20 13.80 -4.29
C THR A 57 25.86 13.05 -3.11
N PRO A 58 26.99 13.54 -2.57
CA PRO A 58 27.81 12.80 -1.62
C PRO A 58 27.10 12.44 -0.31
N ASN A 59 26.11 13.24 0.09
CA ASN A 59 25.37 13.07 1.34
C ASN A 59 23.94 12.55 1.15
N PHE A 60 23.57 12.06 -0.04
CA PHE A 60 22.18 11.68 -0.33
C PHE A 60 21.60 10.68 0.69
N ASN A 61 22.35 9.61 0.99
CA ASN A 61 21.90 8.57 1.91
C ASN A 61 21.70 9.10 3.34
N ALA A 62 22.62 9.93 3.84
CA ALA A 62 22.47 10.54 5.17
C ALA A 62 21.27 11.49 5.21
N THR A 63 21.12 12.34 4.18
CA THR A 63 20.01 13.31 4.07
C THR A 63 18.66 12.62 3.98
N VAL A 64 18.50 11.61 3.11
CA VAL A 64 17.21 10.91 2.93
C VAL A 64 16.82 10.14 4.19
N THR A 65 17.80 9.55 4.89
CA THR A 65 17.57 8.88 6.19
C THR A 65 17.11 9.87 7.25
N GLY A 66 17.78 11.02 7.38
CA GLY A 66 17.36 12.08 8.33
C GLY A 66 15.97 12.63 8.03
N LEU A 67 15.68 12.94 6.75
CA LEU A 67 14.36 13.41 6.32
C LEU A 67 13.26 12.36 6.54
N SER A 68 13.58 11.09 6.32
CA SER A 68 12.67 9.98 6.58
C SER A 68 12.35 9.84 8.07
N MET A 69 13.37 9.82 8.93
CA MET A 69 13.17 9.78 10.38
C MET A 69 12.31 10.96 10.84
N ASN A 70 12.58 12.17 10.33
CA ASN A 70 11.77 13.35 10.62
C ASN A 70 10.30 13.14 10.20
N TYR A 71 10.05 12.69 8.98
CA TYR A 71 8.69 12.38 8.51
C TYR A 71 7.98 11.35 9.39
N GLN A 72 8.65 10.26 9.78
CA GLN A 72 8.07 9.27 10.68
C GLN A 72 7.79 9.84 12.07
N ASN A 73 8.68 10.67 12.60
CA ASN A 73 8.48 11.36 13.88
C ASN A 73 7.24 12.26 13.83
N GLU A 74 7.08 13.07 12.77
CA GLU A 74 5.90 13.92 12.60
C GLU A 74 4.60 13.10 12.48
N ARG A 75 4.64 11.94 11.81
CA ARG A 75 3.48 11.02 11.76
C ARG A 75 3.15 10.44 13.13
N GLN A 76 4.14 10.02 13.90
CA GLN A 76 3.92 9.48 15.24
C GLN A 76 3.32 10.54 16.17
N LYS A 77 3.80 11.79 16.09
CA LYS A 77 3.19 12.92 16.80
C LYS A 77 1.72 13.10 16.43
N LEU A 78 1.38 13.05 15.13
CA LEU A 78 -0.01 13.15 14.68
C LEU A 78 -0.89 12.02 15.27
N VAL A 79 -0.40 10.77 15.25
CA VAL A 79 -1.13 9.62 15.83
C VAL A 79 -1.36 9.80 17.34
N ARG A 80 -0.36 10.33 18.06
CA ARG A 80 -0.50 10.65 19.50
C ARG A 80 -1.56 11.73 19.73
N LEU A 81 -1.52 12.83 18.96
CA LEU A 81 -2.51 13.91 19.08
C LEU A 81 -3.93 13.42 18.78
N MET A 82 -4.10 12.63 17.71
CA MET A 82 -5.41 12.08 17.36
C MET A 82 -6.00 11.16 18.45
N SER A 83 -5.14 10.39 19.13
CA SER A 83 -5.52 9.49 20.23
C SER A 83 -5.81 10.22 21.54
N ALA A 84 -5.23 11.41 21.74
CA ALA A 84 -5.38 12.17 22.98
C ALA A 84 -6.73 12.94 22.99
N PRO A 85 -7.59 12.71 24.01
CA PRO A 85 -8.95 13.25 24.04
C PRO A 85 -8.99 14.78 24.24
N ASP A 86 -7.93 15.35 24.80
CA ASP A 86 -7.72 16.76 25.09
C ASP A 86 -7.06 17.54 23.93
N SER A 87 -6.60 16.85 22.88
CA SER A 87 -6.05 17.50 21.70
C SER A 87 -7.12 18.30 20.96
N THR A 88 -6.82 19.58 20.77
CA THR A 88 -7.64 20.51 19.99
C THR A 88 -7.54 20.24 18.49
N ASP A 89 -8.57 20.62 17.73
CA ASP A 89 -8.58 20.52 16.27
C ASP A 89 -7.45 21.33 15.63
N GLN A 90 -7.09 22.48 16.23
CA GLN A 90 -5.98 23.32 15.77
C GLN A 90 -4.65 22.59 15.89
N GLN A 91 -4.34 21.96 17.04
CA GLN A 91 -3.10 21.20 17.24
C GLN A 91 -2.97 20.05 16.22
N ILE A 92 -4.07 19.35 15.95
CA ILE A 92 -4.08 18.28 14.95
C ILE A 92 -3.86 18.85 13.55
N SER A 93 -4.52 19.96 13.20
CA SER A 93 -4.36 20.62 11.90
C SER A 93 -2.92 21.11 11.68
N ASP A 94 -2.31 21.75 12.67
CA ASP A 94 -0.92 22.20 12.62
C ASP A 94 0.02 21.01 12.44
N GLN A 95 -0.24 19.91 13.16
CA GLN A 95 0.56 18.70 13.02
C GLN A 95 0.39 18.02 11.65
N VAL A 96 -0.78 18.11 11.03
CA VAL A 96 -0.98 17.66 9.64
C VAL A 96 -0.12 18.47 8.68
N GLU A 97 -0.03 19.79 8.84
CA GLU A 97 0.85 20.62 8.02
C GLU A 97 2.32 20.26 8.22
N ASN A 98 2.76 19.98 9.45
CA ASN A 98 4.11 19.51 9.74
C ASN A 98 4.42 18.20 9.00
N VAL A 99 3.49 17.24 9.00
CA VAL A 99 3.61 15.97 8.26
C VAL A 99 3.71 16.22 6.75
N ILE A 100 2.88 17.11 6.20
CA ILE A 100 2.90 17.48 4.78
C ILE A 100 4.25 18.10 4.40
N GLN A 101 4.78 19.01 5.21
CA GLN A 101 6.07 19.66 4.98
C GLN A 101 7.24 18.67 5.06
N ALA A 102 7.26 17.79 6.06
CA ALA A 102 8.28 16.76 6.20
C ALA A 102 8.28 15.79 5.00
N ASN A 103 7.08 15.36 4.57
CA ASN A 103 6.91 14.53 3.37
C ASN A 103 7.39 15.26 2.10
N GLY A 104 7.07 16.54 1.95
CA GLY A 104 7.51 17.34 0.80
C GLY A 104 9.02 17.50 0.72
N SER A 105 9.68 17.68 1.86
CA SER A 105 11.14 17.75 1.93
C SER A 105 11.78 16.43 1.50
N LEU A 106 11.26 15.30 2.02
CA LEU A 106 11.70 13.96 1.62
C LEU A 106 11.49 13.71 0.12
N PHE A 107 10.29 14.02 -0.38
CA PHE A 107 9.93 13.86 -1.79
C PHE A 107 10.87 14.65 -2.71
N ARG A 108 11.07 15.95 -2.45
CA ARG A 108 11.94 16.80 -3.26
C ARG A 108 13.40 16.31 -3.26
N CYS A 109 13.90 15.84 -2.12
CA CYS A 109 15.23 15.24 -2.02
C CYS A 109 15.36 14.00 -2.92
N VAL A 110 14.41 13.07 -2.86
CA VAL A 110 14.42 11.84 -3.67
C VAL A 110 14.29 12.15 -5.16
N VAL A 111 13.38 13.05 -5.53
CA VAL A 111 13.20 13.46 -6.93
C VAL A 111 14.47 14.12 -7.48
N GLY A 112 15.07 15.05 -6.72
CA GLY A 112 16.31 15.71 -7.12
C GLY A 112 17.44 14.70 -7.37
N TYR A 113 17.55 13.69 -6.50
CA TYR A 113 18.50 12.59 -6.70
C TYR A 113 18.20 11.78 -7.97
N VAL A 114 16.95 11.34 -8.18
CA VAL A 114 16.55 10.58 -9.37
C VAL A 114 16.86 11.33 -10.67
N LEU A 115 16.58 12.64 -10.71
CA LEU A 115 16.90 13.48 -11.86
C LEU A 115 18.41 13.65 -12.05
N SER A 116 19.18 13.76 -10.96
CA SER A 116 20.65 13.81 -11.04
C SER A 116 21.24 12.52 -11.61
N VAL A 117 20.72 11.35 -11.21
CA VAL A 117 21.15 10.03 -11.70
C VAL A 117 20.84 9.87 -13.18
N ARG A 118 19.66 10.35 -13.61
CA ARG A 118 19.15 10.23 -14.99
C ARG A 118 20.19 10.62 -16.04
N ARG A 119 20.97 11.67 -15.78
CA ARG A 119 21.99 12.23 -16.70
C ARG A 119 23.16 11.30 -17.00
N TYR A 120 23.40 10.32 -16.13
CA TYR A 120 24.51 9.38 -16.25
C TYR A 120 24.06 8.02 -16.80
N LEU A 121 22.77 7.79 -17.01
CA LEU A 121 22.23 6.50 -17.41
C LEU A 121 22.29 6.28 -18.92
N THR A 122 22.58 5.04 -19.32
CA THR A 122 22.34 4.59 -20.69
C THR A 122 20.82 4.53 -20.98
N PRO A 123 20.39 4.56 -22.26
CA PRO A 123 18.96 4.46 -22.61
C PRO A 123 18.26 3.19 -22.08
N ARG A 124 19.01 2.10 -21.88
CA ARG A 124 18.47 0.87 -21.27
C ARG A 124 18.25 1.03 -19.76
N GLN A 125 19.22 1.58 -19.05
CA GLN A 125 19.14 1.82 -17.61
C GLN A 125 18.06 2.86 -17.29
N HIS A 126 17.97 3.91 -18.12
CA HIS A 126 16.91 4.92 -18.04
C HIS A 126 15.52 4.31 -18.11
N ARG A 127 15.22 3.51 -19.16
CA ARG A 127 13.92 2.81 -19.27
C ARG A 127 13.61 1.94 -18.06
N ARG A 128 14.61 1.26 -17.50
CA ARG A 128 14.45 0.44 -16.30
C ARG A 128 14.08 1.30 -15.09
N LEU A 129 14.80 2.40 -14.85
CA LEU A 129 14.50 3.36 -13.79
C LEU A 129 13.09 3.93 -13.93
N MET A 130 12.71 4.36 -15.13
CA MET A 130 11.39 4.97 -15.38
C MET A 130 10.25 3.97 -15.24
N GLN A 131 10.47 2.70 -15.60
CA GLN A 131 9.50 1.65 -15.33
C GLN A 131 9.27 1.47 -13.82
N LEU A 132 10.33 1.49 -13.01
CA LEU A 132 10.20 1.45 -11.55
C LEU A 132 9.45 2.67 -11.02
N CYS A 133 9.82 3.88 -11.46
CA CYS A 133 9.11 5.11 -11.09
C CYS A 133 7.62 5.02 -11.44
N ASN A 134 7.28 4.60 -12.67
CA ASN A 134 5.91 4.43 -13.12
C ASN A 134 5.16 3.37 -12.32
N ASP A 135 5.80 2.24 -11.99
CA ASP A 135 5.19 1.20 -11.17
C ASP A 135 4.91 1.68 -9.75
N VAL A 136 5.81 2.48 -9.15
CA VAL A 136 5.65 3.06 -7.81
C VAL A 136 4.51 4.08 -7.84
N ILE A 137 4.56 5.01 -8.79
CA ILE A 137 3.54 6.04 -9.03
C ILE A 137 2.15 5.41 -9.22
N SER A 138 2.08 4.38 -10.06
CA SER A 138 0.83 3.66 -10.37
C SER A 138 0.36 2.73 -9.25
N GLY A 139 1.11 2.62 -8.15
CA GLY A 139 0.82 1.70 -7.05
C GLY A 139 0.87 0.21 -7.44
N ARG A 140 1.56 -0.13 -8.54
CA ARG A 140 1.68 -1.49 -9.08
C ARG A 140 2.75 -2.33 -8.38
N VAL A 141 3.73 -1.69 -7.74
CA VAL A 141 4.83 -2.38 -7.02
C VAL A 141 4.31 -3.36 -5.94
N ASN A 142 3.16 -3.06 -5.32
CA ASN A 142 2.71 -3.75 -4.11
C ASN A 142 2.13 -5.17 -4.26
N ARG A 143 2.02 -5.77 -5.46
CA ARG A 143 1.43 -7.14 -5.58
C ARG A 143 2.27 -8.18 -6.27
N GLN A 144 3.06 -7.80 -7.26
CA GLN A 144 3.86 -8.77 -8.02
C GLN A 144 5.32 -8.80 -7.56
N PHE A 145 5.89 -7.65 -7.18
CA PHE A 145 7.29 -7.56 -6.78
C PHE A 145 7.56 -8.28 -5.45
N PHE A 146 6.76 -8.00 -4.41
CA PHE A 146 6.84 -8.68 -3.11
C PHE A 146 6.49 -10.16 -3.15
N ARG A 147 5.70 -10.60 -4.14
CA ARG A 147 5.40 -12.04 -4.33
C ARG A 147 6.53 -12.82 -5.01
N ARG A 148 7.41 -12.15 -5.76
CA ARG A 148 8.53 -12.81 -6.44
C ARG A 148 9.78 -12.92 -5.58
N GLN A 149 10.04 -11.95 -4.70
CA GLN A 149 11.24 -11.99 -3.84
C GLN A 149 11.07 -12.88 -2.59
N ASN A 150 9.85 -13.11 -2.12
CA ASN A 150 9.54 -14.12 -1.09
C ASN A 150 9.30 -15.52 -1.65
N ILE A 151 9.78 -15.81 -2.86
CA ILE A 151 10.03 -17.20 -3.26
C ILE A 151 11.34 -17.58 -2.55
N SER A 152 11.24 -17.83 -1.24
CA SER A 152 12.27 -18.62 -0.57
C SER A 152 12.52 -19.84 -1.45
N PRO A 153 13.79 -20.21 -1.73
CA PRO A 153 14.10 -21.40 -2.51
C PRO A 153 13.27 -22.52 -1.90
N ARG A 154 12.29 -22.97 -2.67
CA ARG A 154 11.33 -23.98 -2.25
C ARG A 154 12.20 -25.15 -1.82
N ALA A 155 12.25 -25.40 -0.51
CA ALA A 155 13.09 -26.46 0.04
C ALA A 155 12.85 -27.71 -0.83
N PRO A 156 13.88 -28.24 -1.49
CA PRO A 156 13.73 -29.38 -2.38
C PRO A 156 13.35 -30.57 -1.50
N GLY A 157 12.06 -30.84 -1.33
CA GLY A 157 11.65 -31.89 -0.41
C GLY A 157 10.17 -32.01 -0.06
N ARG A 158 9.29 -31.07 -0.41
CA ARG A 158 7.83 -31.33 -0.28
C ARG A 158 7.32 -31.97 -1.56
N GLY A 159 7.42 -33.30 -1.59
CA GLY A 159 6.84 -34.16 -2.62
C GLY A 159 5.33 -33.91 -2.82
N PRO A 160 4.75 -34.49 -3.88
CA PRO A 160 3.34 -34.35 -4.20
C PRO A 160 2.50 -35.00 -3.10
N GLY A 161 2.07 -34.17 -2.13
CA GLY A 161 1.18 -34.56 -1.05
C GLY A 161 -0.20 -34.88 -1.62
N LEU A 162 -0.43 -36.18 -1.75
CA LEU A 162 -1.69 -36.91 -1.76
C LEU A 162 -2.91 -36.10 -1.31
N GLY A 163 -3.89 -36.07 -2.22
CA GLY A 163 -5.35 -36.04 -2.08
C GLY A 163 -6.01 -35.51 -0.79
N PRO A 164 -7.16 -34.80 -0.93
CA PRO A 164 -8.05 -34.57 0.21
C PRO A 164 -8.60 -35.93 0.68
N GLY A 165 -8.04 -36.43 1.79
CA GLY A 165 -8.61 -37.57 2.50
C GLY A 165 -10.02 -37.21 3.01
N PRO A 166 -10.95 -38.17 3.01
CA PRO A 166 -12.30 -37.98 3.54
C PRO A 166 -12.20 -37.66 5.03
N GLY A 167 -12.72 -36.50 5.43
CA GLY A 167 -12.77 -36.09 6.83
C GLY A 167 -13.62 -37.06 7.66
N PRO A 168 -13.19 -37.42 8.88
CA PRO A 168 -13.95 -38.26 9.79
C PRO A 168 -15.23 -37.55 10.23
N GLY A 169 -16.28 -38.35 10.38
CA GLY A 169 -17.66 -37.93 10.56
C GLY A 169 -17.90 -36.98 11.72
N MET A 170 -18.91 -36.14 11.51
CA MET A 170 -19.57 -35.37 12.56
C MET A 170 -20.25 -36.32 13.54
N GLU A 171 -19.65 -36.49 14.71
CA GLU A 171 -20.35 -37.04 15.86
C GLU A 171 -21.21 -35.94 16.47
N ARG A 172 -22.52 -36.07 16.26
CA ARG A 172 -23.56 -35.25 16.89
C ARG A 172 -23.53 -35.51 18.41
N ARG A 173 -23.26 -34.48 19.21
CA ARG A 173 -23.60 -34.48 20.64
C ARG A 173 -24.88 -33.66 20.87
N PRO A 174 -25.93 -34.27 21.45
CA PRO A 174 -27.12 -33.56 21.89
C PRO A 174 -26.98 -33.03 23.33
N GLY A 175 -27.54 -31.84 23.55
CA GLY A 175 -28.21 -31.35 24.76
C GLY A 175 -27.55 -31.52 26.13
N PHE A 176 -27.21 -30.40 26.76
CA PHE A 176 -27.40 -30.24 28.22
C PHE A 176 -27.70 -28.79 28.55
N ASP A 177 -28.87 -28.58 29.16
CA ASP A 177 -29.38 -27.31 29.65
C ASP A 177 -28.82 -26.97 31.05
N SER A 178 -28.35 -25.72 31.19
CA SER A 178 -28.58 -24.81 32.35
C SER A 178 -27.88 -25.08 33.72
N PRO A 179 -27.87 -24.13 34.70
CA PRO A 179 -26.88 -23.04 34.88
C PRO A 179 -26.29 -22.99 36.35
N PRO A 180 -26.18 -21.83 37.05
CA PRO A 180 -24.95 -21.07 37.32
C PRO A 180 -24.50 -21.07 38.81
N ALA A 181 -23.25 -20.70 39.10
CA ALA A 181 -22.87 -20.04 40.36
C ALA A 181 -21.44 -19.48 40.33
N ALA A 182 -21.29 -18.35 41.01
CA ALA A 182 -20.07 -17.59 41.25
C ALA A 182 -19.07 -18.30 42.17
N ALA A 183 -17.78 -17.95 42.07
CA ALA A 183 -16.92 -17.61 43.20
C ALA A 183 -15.50 -17.22 42.75
N GLU A 184 -14.91 -16.35 43.55
CA GLU A 184 -13.64 -15.67 43.44
C GLU A 184 -12.41 -16.57 43.73
N ASN A 185 -11.25 -15.97 43.47
CA ASN A 185 -9.95 -16.11 44.15
C ASN A 185 -8.84 -17.01 43.57
N ILE A 186 -7.74 -16.31 43.25
CA ILE A 186 -6.32 -16.56 43.61
C ILE A 186 -5.69 -17.88 43.13
N SER A 187 -4.68 -17.79 42.25
CA SER A 187 -3.27 -18.00 42.64
C SER A 187 -2.34 -18.22 41.45
N ALA A 188 -1.11 -17.78 41.63
CA ALA A 188 0.04 -17.93 40.75
C ALA A 188 0.44 -19.40 40.54
N GLY A 189 0.98 -19.69 39.35
CA GLY A 189 1.58 -21.00 39.04
C GLY A 189 2.53 -20.90 37.86
N GLN A 190 3.83 -20.74 38.16
CA GLN A 190 4.93 -20.99 37.24
C GLN A 190 4.90 -22.44 36.74
N GLY A 191 5.14 -22.65 35.45
CA GLY A 191 5.22 -23.98 34.86
C GLY A 191 6.10 -24.00 33.62
N THR A 192 7.41 -24.14 33.83
CA THR A 192 8.39 -24.45 32.79
C THR A 192 8.23 -25.90 32.33
N GLY A 193 7.93 -26.13 31.05
CA GLY A 193 7.77 -27.47 30.48
C GLY A 193 8.50 -27.64 29.15
N ARG A 194 9.80 -27.92 29.22
CA ARG A 194 10.64 -28.43 28.12
C ARG A 194 10.17 -29.83 27.74
N GLY A 195 9.81 -30.05 26.48
CA GLY A 195 9.52 -31.37 25.92
C GLY A 195 10.19 -31.57 24.57
N GLN A 196 11.39 -32.14 24.59
CA GLN A 196 12.07 -32.68 23.41
C GLN A 196 11.33 -33.93 22.93
N ARG A 197 11.11 -34.07 21.62
CA ARG A 197 10.85 -35.37 21.02
C ARG A 197 11.55 -35.48 19.65
N ALA A 198 12.69 -36.16 19.69
CA ALA A 198 13.33 -36.74 18.52
C ALA A 198 12.49 -37.93 18.04
N GLY A 199 12.18 -37.96 16.75
CA GLY A 199 11.51 -39.07 16.08
C GLY A 199 12.22 -39.38 14.77
N ARG A 200 13.23 -40.25 14.86
CA ARG A 200 14.03 -40.79 13.75
C ARG A 200 13.24 -41.94 13.14
N GLY A 201 12.84 -41.84 11.87
CA GLY A 201 12.14 -42.89 11.14
C GLY A 201 12.75 -43.11 9.76
N GLN A 202 13.67 -44.06 9.66
CA GLN A 202 14.10 -44.67 8.40
C GLN A 202 12.95 -45.49 7.82
N ARG A 203 12.59 -45.28 6.55
CA ARG A 203 12.01 -46.34 5.72
C ARG A 203 12.56 -46.29 4.30
N ARG A 204 13.17 -47.41 3.92
CA ARG A 204 13.48 -47.89 2.57
C ARG A 204 12.18 -48.27 1.84
N GLY A 205 12.21 -48.20 0.52
CA GLY A 205 11.22 -48.68 -0.45
C GLY A 205 11.29 -47.78 -1.69
N GLN A 206 12.07 -48.08 -2.73
CA GLN A 206 11.71 -49.01 -3.82
C GLN A 206 10.22 -48.84 -4.20
N ASP A 207 9.95 -48.11 -5.29
CA ASP A 207 9.38 -48.75 -6.47
C ASP A 207 9.31 -47.81 -7.68
N GLN A 208 9.61 -48.43 -8.82
CA GLN A 208 9.53 -47.91 -10.17
C GLN A 208 8.06 -47.78 -10.60
N GLY A 209 7.74 -46.75 -11.37
CA GLY A 209 6.42 -46.61 -11.98
C GLY A 209 6.40 -45.56 -13.06
N MET A 210 6.77 -45.95 -14.28
CA MET A 210 6.54 -45.17 -15.49
C MET A 210 5.03 -45.13 -15.79
N GLY A 211 4.48 -43.93 -15.98
CA GLY A 211 3.06 -43.73 -16.32
C GLY A 211 2.87 -42.51 -17.20
N LEU A 212 3.02 -42.71 -18.51
CA LEU A 212 2.66 -41.75 -19.56
C LEU A 212 1.13 -41.62 -19.62
N GLY A 213 0.60 -40.49 -19.14
CA GLY A 213 -0.82 -40.17 -19.20
C GLY A 213 -1.07 -38.88 -19.98
N GLN A 214 -1.21 -39.00 -21.30
CA GLN A 214 -1.75 -37.93 -22.16
C GLN A 214 -3.18 -37.61 -21.74
N ARG A 215 -3.48 -36.35 -21.39
CA ARG A 215 -4.85 -35.83 -21.38
C ARG A 215 -4.91 -34.54 -22.20
N ARG A 216 -5.28 -34.70 -23.47
CA ARG A 216 -5.86 -33.66 -24.31
C ARG A 216 -7.26 -33.35 -23.78
N GLY A 217 -7.41 -32.20 -23.13
CA GLY A 217 -8.71 -31.59 -22.85
C GLY A 217 -8.92 -30.40 -23.76
N GLN A 218 -9.66 -30.61 -24.87
CA GLN A 218 -10.21 -29.52 -25.68
C GLN A 218 -11.38 -28.88 -24.92
N GLY A 219 -11.12 -27.74 -24.26
CA GLY A 219 -12.16 -26.88 -23.73
C GLY A 219 -12.50 -25.78 -24.72
N GLN A 220 -13.57 -25.95 -25.51
CA GLN A 220 -14.21 -24.87 -26.25
C GLN A 220 -14.92 -23.93 -25.27
N GLY A 221 -14.20 -22.95 -24.75
CA GLY A 221 -14.78 -21.83 -24.02
C GLY A 221 -15.34 -20.79 -24.99
N ARG A 222 -16.66 -20.74 -25.14
CA ARG A 222 -17.38 -19.59 -25.72
C ARG A 222 -17.08 -18.35 -24.88
N GLY A 223 -16.10 -17.56 -25.31
CA GLY A 223 -15.82 -16.24 -24.76
C GLY A 223 -16.90 -15.26 -25.19
N ALA A 224 -17.88 -15.01 -24.32
CA ALA A 224 -18.70 -13.82 -24.39
C ALA A 224 -17.79 -12.61 -24.14
N GLY A 225 -17.25 -12.06 -25.23
CA GLY A 225 -16.47 -10.84 -25.26
C GLY A 225 -17.34 -9.65 -24.91
N LEU A 226 -17.60 -9.45 -23.62
CA LEU A 226 -18.01 -8.15 -23.11
C LEU A 226 -16.81 -7.23 -23.27
N GLY A 227 -16.80 -6.54 -24.40
CA GLY A 227 -15.86 -5.48 -24.76
C GLY A 227 -15.63 -4.60 -23.55
N ARG A 228 -14.36 -4.54 -23.15
CA ARG A 228 -13.87 -3.68 -22.09
C ARG A 228 -13.95 -2.26 -22.63
N GLY A 229 -15.11 -1.62 -22.47
CA GLY A 229 -15.32 -0.23 -22.85
C GLY A 229 -14.35 0.65 -22.08
N GLN A 230 -13.21 0.96 -22.69
CA GLN A 230 -12.42 2.13 -22.34
C GLN A 230 -13.34 3.31 -22.61
N ILE A 231 -13.78 3.96 -21.53
CA ILE A 231 -14.55 5.19 -21.65
C ILE A 231 -13.61 6.19 -22.32
N PRO A 232 -13.93 6.71 -23.52
CA PRO A 232 -13.04 7.64 -24.22
C PRO A 232 -12.80 8.87 -23.34
N GLU A 233 -11.51 9.11 -23.05
CA GLU A 233 -11.02 9.99 -21.98
C GLU A 233 -10.80 11.44 -22.46
N ASN A 234 -11.25 11.78 -23.67
CA ASN A 234 -10.92 13.02 -24.36
C ASN A 234 -12.08 14.04 -24.30
N ASN A 235 -12.30 14.63 -23.12
CA ASN A 235 -12.69 16.06 -22.93
C ASN A 235 -13.07 16.29 -21.45
N ILE A 236 -12.27 17.08 -20.75
CA ILE A 236 -12.59 17.55 -19.39
C ILE A 236 -12.43 19.07 -19.39
N PRO A 237 -13.56 19.79 -19.49
CA PRO A 237 -14.18 20.40 -18.32
C PRO A 237 -15.61 19.88 -18.10
N GLY A 238 -15.99 19.60 -16.85
CA GLY A 238 -17.39 19.36 -16.48
C GLY A 238 -18.01 18.05 -16.98
N ILE A 239 -17.34 16.91 -16.75
CA ILE A 239 -17.90 15.59 -17.12
C ILE A 239 -19.29 15.40 -16.45
N ASN A 240 -20.33 15.55 -17.27
CA ASN A 240 -21.71 15.19 -16.96
C ASN A 240 -21.85 13.66 -16.94
N LEU A 241 -21.18 12.99 -16.00
CA LEU A 241 -21.58 11.64 -15.65
C LEU A 241 -23.05 11.71 -15.21
N PRO A 242 -23.93 10.83 -15.70
CA PRO A 242 -25.30 10.76 -15.19
C PRO A 242 -25.27 10.69 -13.67
N ALA A 243 -26.16 11.42 -12.99
CA ALA A 243 -26.18 11.52 -11.53
C ALA A 243 -26.15 10.13 -10.86
N GLU A 244 -26.83 9.15 -11.47
CA GLU A 244 -26.82 7.76 -11.03
C GLU A 244 -25.44 7.11 -11.01
N GLN A 245 -24.62 7.34 -12.05
CA GLN A 245 -23.29 6.74 -12.14
C GLN A 245 -22.33 7.38 -11.13
N ARG A 246 -22.47 8.69 -10.89
CA ARG A 246 -21.77 9.39 -9.80
C ARG A 246 -22.14 8.79 -8.45
N ASN A 247 -23.44 8.61 -8.18
CA ASN A 247 -23.93 8.05 -6.93
C ASN A 247 -23.46 6.60 -6.71
N ARG A 248 -23.39 5.76 -7.76
CA ARG A 248 -22.88 4.38 -7.67
C ARG A 248 -21.38 4.31 -7.36
N ILE A 249 -20.58 5.24 -7.90
CA ILE A 249 -19.14 5.28 -7.60
C ILE A 249 -18.92 5.77 -6.16
N ARG A 250 -19.62 6.83 -5.75
CA ARG A 250 -19.60 7.36 -4.38
C ARG A 250 -19.99 6.29 -3.36
N SER A 251 -21.09 5.58 -3.59
CA SER A 251 -21.59 4.55 -2.66
C SER A 251 -20.64 3.36 -2.49
N ARG A 252 -19.90 2.99 -3.54
CA ARG A 252 -18.90 1.91 -3.44
C ARG A 252 -17.68 2.32 -2.63
N ILE A 253 -17.17 3.52 -2.88
CA ILE A 253 -15.97 4.01 -2.20
C ILE A 253 -16.28 4.22 -0.71
N ARG A 254 -17.33 4.99 -0.42
CA ARG A 254 -17.78 5.26 0.94
C ARG A 254 -18.25 3.99 1.65
N GLY A 255 -18.99 3.12 0.97
CA GLY A 255 -19.44 1.86 1.54
C GLY A 255 -18.29 0.93 1.95
N ASN A 256 -17.11 1.02 1.33
CA ASN A 256 -15.95 0.24 1.77
C ASN A 256 -15.25 0.86 2.98
N PHE A 257 -15.10 2.18 3.01
CA PHE A 257 -14.53 2.88 4.17
C PHE A 257 -15.45 2.76 5.38
N ALA A 258 -16.73 3.07 5.21
CA ALA A 258 -17.74 2.96 6.25
C ALA A 258 -17.84 1.56 6.86
N ARG A 259 -17.82 0.52 6.01
CA ARG A 259 -17.80 -0.88 6.50
C ARG A 259 -16.51 -1.26 7.22
N ARG A 260 -15.38 -0.63 6.88
CA ARG A 260 -14.10 -0.88 7.57
C ARG A 260 -14.06 -0.23 8.94
N ILE A 261 -14.56 1.00 9.04
CA ILE A 261 -14.66 1.71 10.33
C ILE A 261 -15.79 1.14 11.19
N GLY A 262 -16.83 0.59 10.57
CA GLY A 262 -18.03 0.10 11.26
C GLY A 262 -19.01 1.23 11.55
N PHE A 263 -19.24 2.13 10.59
CA PHE A 263 -20.26 3.17 10.74
C PHE A 263 -21.67 2.61 10.65
N GLU A 264 -22.53 3.07 11.56
CA GLU A 264 -23.97 2.86 11.47
C GLU A 264 -24.60 3.76 10.40
N THR A 265 -25.75 3.37 9.87
CA THR A 265 -26.48 4.15 8.84
C THR A 265 -26.78 5.57 9.32
N GLN A 266 -27.23 5.72 10.56
CA GLN A 266 -27.53 7.03 11.15
C GLN A 266 -26.28 7.91 11.29
N GLN A 267 -25.14 7.33 11.67
CA GLN A 267 -23.86 8.04 11.71
C GLN A 267 -23.46 8.51 10.30
N LEU A 268 -23.65 7.68 9.28
CA LEU A 268 -23.32 8.05 7.89
C LEU A 268 -24.16 9.21 7.38
N GLU A 269 -25.45 9.25 7.71
CA GLU A 269 -26.34 10.36 7.35
C GLU A 269 -25.88 11.66 8.00
N LYS A 270 -25.60 11.64 9.31
CA LYS A 270 -25.05 12.81 10.03
C LYS A 270 -23.72 13.27 9.42
N ILE A 271 -22.79 12.35 9.19
CA ILE A 271 -21.49 12.65 8.57
C ILE A 271 -21.68 13.27 7.17
N ASN A 272 -22.65 12.79 6.38
CA ASN A 272 -22.96 13.36 5.07
C ASN A 272 -23.50 14.80 5.14
N GLN A 273 -24.20 15.13 6.22
CA GLN A 273 -24.70 16.48 6.44
C GLN A 273 -23.59 17.46 6.86
N LEU A 274 -22.55 16.97 7.55
CA LEU A 274 -21.41 17.79 7.98
C LEU A 274 -20.55 18.28 6.80
N ASP A 275 -20.32 17.42 5.81
CA ASP A 275 -19.57 17.78 4.60
C ASP A 275 -20.14 17.05 3.38
N PRO A 276 -21.17 17.63 2.72
CA PRO A 276 -21.79 17.02 1.56
C PRO A 276 -20.90 17.03 0.31
N GLU A 277 -19.84 17.85 0.29
CA GLU A 277 -18.97 18.02 -0.87
C GLU A 277 -17.73 17.13 -0.84
N PHE A 278 -17.32 16.62 0.32
CA PHE A 278 -16.12 15.81 0.51
C PHE A 278 -15.97 14.70 -0.55
N ASP A 279 -17.02 13.91 -0.78
CA ASP A 279 -17.01 12.81 -1.74
C ASP A 279 -16.77 13.29 -3.18
N GLN A 280 -17.29 14.47 -3.53
CA GLN A 280 -17.10 15.08 -4.83
C GLN A 280 -15.68 15.62 -5.00
N GLN A 281 -15.23 16.42 -4.03
CA GLN A 281 -13.93 17.08 -4.07
C GLN A 281 -12.79 16.04 -4.06
N SER A 282 -12.85 15.06 -3.15
CA SER A 282 -11.85 13.98 -3.08
C SER A 282 -11.78 13.14 -4.35
N PHE A 283 -12.93 12.87 -4.99
CA PHE A 283 -13.00 12.17 -6.27
C PHE A 283 -12.37 12.99 -7.40
N LEU A 284 -12.69 14.29 -7.50
CA LEU A 284 -12.14 15.18 -8.51
C LEU A 284 -10.62 15.31 -8.36
N MET A 285 -10.12 15.52 -7.15
CA MET A 285 -8.68 15.56 -6.85
C MET A 285 -8.00 14.23 -7.20
N SER A 286 -8.60 13.09 -6.85
CA SER A 286 -8.07 11.76 -7.20
C SER A 286 -7.97 11.55 -8.71
N ARG A 287 -8.95 12.05 -9.48
CA ARG A 287 -8.93 12.03 -10.95
C ARG A 287 -7.85 12.94 -11.53
N GLN A 288 -7.70 14.14 -10.99
CA GLN A 288 -6.64 15.06 -11.38
C GLN A 288 -5.26 14.44 -11.11
N LEU A 289 -5.05 13.86 -9.92
CA LEU A 289 -3.83 13.12 -9.59
C LEU A 289 -3.55 12.00 -10.61
N GLN A 290 -4.56 11.19 -10.95
CA GLN A 290 -4.41 10.14 -11.96
C GLN A 290 -3.97 10.69 -13.33
N LYS A 291 -4.54 11.82 -13.75
CA LYS A 291 -4.16 12.50 -15.00
C LYS A 291 -2.71 12.97 -14.95
N TYR A 292 -2.29 13.61 -13.85
CA TYR A 292 -0.92 14.06 -13.67
C TYR A 292 0.08 12.90 -13.64
N TYR A 293 -0.30 11.77 -13.03
CA TYR A 293 0.52 10.55 -13.06
C TYR A 293 0.71 10.00 -14.48
N GLN A 294 -0.34 10.00 -15.31
CA GLN A 294 -0.23 9.60 -16.72
C GLN A 294 0.67 10.57 -17.51
N GLN A 295 0.50 11.88 -17.31
CA GLN A 295 1.32 12.91 -17.96
C GLN A 295 2.80 12.77 -17.57
N LEU A 296 3.08 12.61 -16.28
CA LEU A 296 4.41 12.38 -15.78
C LEU A 296 5.02 11.09 -16.34
N ALA A 297 4.25 10.00 -16.45
CA ALA A 297 4.74 8.77 -17.07
C ALA A 297 5.18 9.00 -18.53
N MET A 298 4.40 9.74 -19.32
CA MET A 298 4.78 10.09 -20.70
C MET A 298 6.06 10.95 -20.76
N LEU A 299 6.20 11.93 -19.85
CA LEU A 299 7.40 12.76 -19.77
C LEU A 299 8.65 11.96 -19.39
N LEU A 300 8.50 11.02 -18.46
CA LEU A 300 9.58 10.14 -18.00
C LEU A 300 9.97 9.11 -19.08
N GLU A 301 9.05 8.67 -19.93
CA GLU A 301 9.34 7.73 -21.03
C GLU A 301 10.21 8.36 -22.14
N ASN A 302 10.15 9.68 -22.32
CA ASN A 302 10.97 10.38 -23.30
C ASN A 302 12.32 10.82 -22.68
N PRO A 303 13.47 10.25 -23.11
CA PRO A 303 14.78 10.59 -22.58
C PRO A 303 15.17 12.06 -22.84
N ASP A 304 14.61 12.69 -23.87
CA ASP A 304 14.92 14.06 -24.26
C ASP A 304 14.10 15.12 -23.50
N THR A 305 13.14 14.70 -22.67
CA THR A 305 12.35 15.63 -21.85
C THR A 305 13.27 16.39 -20.88
N PRO A 306 13.29 17.73 -20.89
CA PRO A 306 14.05 18.53 -19.94
C PRO A 306 13.74 18.15 -18.48
N ASP A 307 14.76 18.10 -17.64
CA ASP A 307 14.58 17.79 -16.20
C ASP A 307 13.63 18.80 -15.51
N GLU A 308 13.63 20.05 -15.96
CA GLU A 308 12.75 21.11 -15.45
C GLU A 308 11.26 20.80 -15.70
N ASP A 309 10.90 20.27 -16.87
CA ASP A 309 9.51 19.92 -17.19
C ASP A 309 9.02 18.76 -16.31
N VAL A 310 9.90 17.77 -16.07
CA VAL A 310 9.64 16.64 -15.18
C VAL A 310 9.47 17.15 -13.74
N TRP A 311 10.35 18.03 -13.29
CA TRP A 311 10.30 18.63 -11.96
C TRP A 311 9.01 19.42 -11.74
N GLN A 312 8.62 20.29 -12.68
CA GLN A 312 7.39 21.07 -12.58
C GLN A 312 6.13 20.19 -12.51
N HIS A 313 6.09 19.08 -13.26
CA HIS A 313 4.97 18.13 -13.18
C HIS A 313 4.93 17.40 -11.83
N LEU A 314 6.09 17.02 -11.29
CA LEU A 314 6.21 16.41 -9.97
C LEU A 314 5.76 17.38 -8.86
N GLU A 315 6.11 18.65 -8.94
CA GLU A 315 5.68 19.66 -7.96
C GLU A 315 4.16 19.91 -8.03
N LYS A 316 3.56 19.99 -9.23
CA LYS A 316 2.10 20.09 -9.38
C LYS A 316 1.37 18.88 -8.80
N LEU A 317 1.90 17.69 -9.04
CA LEU A 317 1.38 16.45 -8.49
C LEU A 317 1.47 16.44 -6.96
N PHE A 318 2.59 16.88 -6.41
CA PHE A 318 2.80 17.01 -4.97
C PHE A 318 1.82 18.04 -4.35
N GLN A 319 1.61 19.18 -4.99
CA GLN A 319 0.64 20.19 -4.54
C GLN A 319 -0.79 19.64 -4.51
N LEU A 320 -1.23 18.95 -5.57
CA LEU A 320 -2.56 18.30 -5.60
C LEU A 320 -2.69 17.23 -4.51
N ARG A 321 -1.61 16.52 -4.22
CA ARG A 321 -1.61 15.53 -3.14
C ARG A 321 -1.78 16.21 -1.78
N ASN A 322 -1.04 17.28 -1.51
CA ASN A 322 -1.17 18.02 -0.26
C ASN A 322 -2.58 18.61 -0.09
N GLN A 323 -3.21 19.07 -1.17
CA GLN A 323 -4.61 19.52 -1.13
C GLN A 323 -5.56 18.39 -0.74
N LEU A 324 -5.36 17.19 -1.30
CA LEU A 324 -6.16 16.01 -0.94
C LEU A 324 -5.93 15.60 0.52
N ASP A 325 -4.68 15.63 0.99
CA ASP A 325 -4.34 15.27 2.38
C ASP A 325 -4.98 16.27 3.37
N ARG A 326 -4.97 17.57 3.08
CA ARG A 326 -5.68 18.61 3.86
C ARG A 326 -7.19 18.42 3.87
N LEU A 327 -7.78 18.15 2.71
CA LEU A 327 -9.22 17.88 2.59
C LEU A 327 -9.63 16.73 3.51
N ILE A 328 -8.80 15.69 3.56
CA ILE A 328 -9.06 14.49 4.35
C ILE A 328 -8.82 14.72 5.83
N ALA A 329 -7.76 15.44 6.20
CA ALA A 329 -7.54 15.85 7.58
C ALA A 329 -8.74 16.65 8.11
N ARG A 330 -9.21 17.65 7.35
CA ARG A 330 -10.41 18.43 7.69
C ARG A 330 -11.63 17.54 7.87
N TYR A 331 -11.88 16.63 6.93
CA TYR A 331 -13.00 15.70 7.03
C TYR A 331 -12.88 14.76 8.24
N VAL A 332 -11.68 14.25 8.54
CA VAL A 332 -11.42 13.41 9.72
C VAL A 332 -11.69 14.18 11.01
N LEU A 333 -11.27 15.44 11.10
CA LEU A 333 -11.56 16.30 12.25
C LEU A 333 -13.08 16.52 12.43
N LEU A 334 -13.80 16.79 11.34
CA LEU A 334 -15.25 16.96 11.38
C LEU A 334 -15.99 15.72 11.90
N ILE A 335 -15.56 14.51 11.52
CA ILE A 335 -16.24 13.29 11.95
C ILE A 335 -15.78 12.80 13.33
N ARG A 336 -14.62 13.24 13.82
CA ARG A 336 -13.99 12.75 15.06
C ARG A 336 -14.92 12.75 16.28
N PRO A 337 -15.70 13.83 16.57
CA PRO A 337 -16.60 13.85 17.73
C PRO A 337 -17.74 12.81 17.67
N HIS A 338 -17.99 12.25 16.49
CA HIS A 338 -19.05 11.27 16.25
C HIS A 338 -18.53 9.82 16.22
N LEU A 339 -17.21 9.62 16.37
CA LEU A 339 -16.60 8.30 16.39
C LEU A 339 -16.62 7.72 17.80
N THR A 340 -16.92 6.42 17.91
CA THR A 340 -16.62 5.69 19.15
C THR A 340 -15.10 5.53 19.29
N PRO A 341 -14.58 5.30 20.52
CA PRO A 341 -13.15 5.01 20.71
C PRO A 341 -12.64 3.85 19.85
N GLN A 342 -13.48 2.81 19.63
CA GLN A 342 -13.13 1.69 18.76
C GLN A 342 -13.06 2.08 17.27
N GLN A 343 -14.01 2.90 16.80
CA GLN A 343 -14.01 3.42 15.43
C GLN A 343 -12.79 4.32 15.19
N LEU A 344 -12.43 5.16 16.16
CA LEU A 344 -11.23 5.99 16.13
C LEU A 344 -9.95 5.14 16.07
N ASN A 345 -9.82 4.13 16.93
CA ASN A 345 -8.68 3.19 16.87
C ASN A 345 -8.59 2.47 15.53
N THR A 346 -9.73 2.08 14.96
CA THR A 346 -9.78 1.46 13.64
C THR A 346 -9.32 2.45 12.56
N LEU A 347 -9.77 3.71 12.60
CA LEU A 347 -9.32 4.77 11.70
C LEU A 347 -7.80 4.98 11.79
N LEU A 348 -7.25 5.04 12.99
CA LEU A 348 -5.81 5.18 13.22
C LEU A 348 -5.03 3.96 12.72
N SER A 349 -5.55 2.75 12.89
CA SER A 349 -4.91 1.54 12.37
C SER A 349 -4.85 1.51 10.85
N LEU A 350 -5.80 2.15 10.15
CA LEU A 350 -5.75 2.31 8.69
C LEU A 350 -4.67 3.29 8.24
N SER A 351 -4.22 4.18 9.15
CA SER A 351 -3.18 5.16 8.87
C SER A 351 -1.76 4.63 9.04
N ASN A 352 -1.59 3.46 9.67
CA ASN A 352 -0.29 2.85 10.00
C ASN A 352 0.32 1.97 8.88
N TRP A 353 -0.15 2.08 7.63
CA TRP A 353 0.26 1.21 6.52
C TRP A 353 1.01 1.94 5.40
#